data_AF-C4QVS6-F1
#
_entry.id   AF-C4QVS6-F1
#
_cell.length_a   1.000
_cell.length_b   1.000
_cell.length_c   1.000
_cell.angle_alpha   90.00
_cell.angle_beta   90.00
_cell.angle_gamma   90.00
#
_symmetry.space_group_name_H-M   'P 1'
#
loop_
_entity.id
_entity.type
_entity.pdbx_description
1 polymer ?
#
loop_
_entity_poly.entity_id
_entity_poly.type
_entity_poly.pdbx_seq_one_letter_code
_entity_poly.pdbx_strand_id
1 'polypeptide(L)'
;MTPESSELLSKLLKTLEDRTFDSAIIADSIASLSGDTSLHEDTDGSGLSPTLKLLAPKLLDVTKDTSVTIDQHKSTLNLWEALFSNLTFNCIIEEIPLVFILDSINSGNSDLVLLAIKVVLKADPIDSIANTSIIKHLISLLGVEDTPVSVVNGIENFINIALLTGGDLIKRRFTSTEIISILLQMKRNESETIQARLYEVVFVLLTYTKQEEIPQDLYLITENQFNSLNDILLKSLIIQFYTRLLKLAHNSDHSKDWLLRKIRPQYQYILKLFFDPEYHGEEKFLLVPEAVKTIATLSYINDGEVFNNLEEKHSILSTATDSFYGDGSVLLLSDINPTVLIPKYQTFISSLPLRASLIPIIKNLITTPETFSFLSLPTTSLRNLPMLELFDILASVSAFEYSSQVLLHEWPSIMRNLLDENVSITEPEVRFLKRQILENLLQYNASVLGIWSTQIKRVHRELISGKRLEAQPVLGDSVS
;
A
#
# COMPACT_ATOMS: atom_id res chain seq x y z
N MET A 1 30.78 26.56 17.18
CA MET A 1 31.01 25.59 18.28
C MET A 1 30.96 26.27 19.65
N THR A 2 30.07 25.80 20.54
CA THR A 2 30.04 26.23 21.94
C THR A 2 31.16 25.53 22.75
N PRO A 3 31.58 26.10 23.90
CA PRO A 3 32.59 25.46 24.77
C PRO A 3 32.17 24.07 25.26
N GLU A 4 30.88 23.89 25.56
CA GLU A 4 30.31 22.62 26.02
C GLU A 4 30.36 21.54 24.92
N SER A 5 30.00 21.89 23.68
CA SER A 5 30.09 20.97 22.55
C SER A 5 31.55 20.59 22.22
N SER A 6 32.51 21.50 22.44
CA SER A 6 33.95 21.21 22.27
C SER A 6 34.50 20.25 23.32
N GLU A 7 34.09 20.41 24.58
CA GLU A 7 34.52 19.51 25.66
C GLU A 7 33.96 18.10 25.44
N LEU A 8 32.69 18.00 25.04
CA LEU A 8 32.03 16.74 24.75
C LEU A 8 32.68 16.00 23.58
N LEU A 9 33.04 16.71 22.50
CA LEU A 9 33.72 16.12 21.34
C LEU A 9 35.12 15.60 21.71
N SER A 10 35.83 16.28 22.60
CA SER A 10 37.12 15.81 23.13
C SER A 10 37.00 14.54 23.98
N LYS A 11 35.94 14.44 24.80
CA LYS A 11 35.63 13.24 25.58
C LYS A 11 35.26 12.07 24.67
N LEU A 12 34.45 12.33 23.63
CA LEU A 12 34.09 11.32 22.64
C LEU A 12 35.32 10.77 21.89
N LEU A 13 36.21 11.65 21.42
CA LEU A 13 37.45 11.23 20.75
C LEU A 13 38.28 10.30 21.64
N LYS A 14 38.44 10.67 22.92
CA LYS A 14 39.15 9.85 23.89
C LYS A 14 38.45 8.50 24.12
N THR A 15 37.13 8.49 24.25
CA THR A 15 36.33 7.26 24.36
C THR A 15 36.53 6.33 23.16
N LEU A 16 36.58 6.88 21.94
CA LEU A 16 36.81 6.11 20.71
C LEU A 16 38.25 5.60 20.59
N GLU A 17 39.24 6.37 21.06
CA GLU A 17 40.66 5.99 21.08
C GLU A 17 40.96 4.92 22.14
N ASP A 18 40.47 5.13 23.36
CA ASP A 18 40.69 4.24 24.50
C ASP A 18 39.78 3.00 24.45
N ARG A 19 38.84 2.94 23.49
CA ARG A 19 37.80 1.90 23.36
C ARG A 19 36.93 1.75 24.61
N THR A 20 36.78 2.84 25.38
CA THR A 20 36.02 2.90 26.62
C THR A 20 34.66 3.55 26.35
N PHE A 21 33.75 2.77 25.75
CA PHE A 21 32.39 3.19 25.39
C PHE A 21 31.51 3.45 26.62
N ASP A 22 31.69 4.61 27.23
CA ASP A 22 30.80 5.13 28.28
C ASP A 22 29.43 5.48 27.67
N SER A 23 28.38 4.80 28.12
CA SER A 23 27.04 4.93 27.55
C SER A 23 26.45 6.34 27.69
N ALA A 24 26.81 7.08 28.75
CA ALA A 24 26.33 8.45 28.94
C ALA A 24 27.00 9.39 27.93
N ILE A 25 28.33 9.29 27.78
CA ILE A 25 29.08 10.10 26.82
C ILE A 25 28.60 9.85 25.39
N ILE A 26 28.36 8.59 25.03
CA ILE A 26 27.84 8.21 23.71
C ILE A 26 26.43 8.78 23.48
N ALA A 27 25.52 8.65 24.46
CA ALA A 27 24.16 9.16 24.33
C ALA A 27 24.11 10.68 24.19
N ASP A 28 24.86 11.41 25.01
CA ASP A 28 24.96 12.87 24.96
C ASP A 28 25.61 13.34 23.64
N SER A 29 26.58 12.56 23.12
CA SER A 29 27.20 12.81 21.81
C SER A 29 26.22 12.62 20.66
N ILE A 30 25.41 11.57 20.68
CA ILE A 30 24.37 11.33 19.67
C ILE A 30 23.36 12.49 19.65
N ALA A 31 22.89 12.91 20.83
CA ALA A 31 21.95 14.02 20.96
C ALA A 31 22.56 15.34 20.44
N SER A 32 23.82 15.61 20.78
CA SER A 32 24.52 16.83 20.34
C SER A 32 24.78 16.83 18.83
N LEU A 33 25.30 15.74 18.27
CA LEU A 33 25.60 15.61 16.83
C LEU A 33 24.35 15.70 15.95
N SER A 34 23.22 15.19 16.44
CA SER A 34 21.94 15.24 15.70
C SER A 34 21.19 16.58 15.87
N GLY A 35 21.29 17.22 17.03
CA GLY A 35 20.52 18.44 17.35
C GLY A 35 21.22 19.77 17.05
N ASP A 36 22.56 19.81 17.10
CA ASP A 36 23.33 21.05 16.97
C ASP A 36 23.97 21.15 15.57
N THR A 37 23.30 21.89 14.66
CA THR A 37 23.81 22.12 13.30
C THR A 37 25.13 22.90 13.29
N SER A 38 25.43 23.69 14.34
CA SER A 38 26.65 24.50 14.44
C SER A 38 27.93 23.67 14.63
N LEU A 39 27.79 22.38 14.97
CA LEU A 39 28.91 21.43 15.00
C LEU A 39 29.36 21.01 13.60
N HIS A 40 28.52 21.22 12.59
CA HIS A 40 28.75 20.81 11.21
C HIS A 40 29.08 21.98 10.28
N GLU A 41 28.89 23.22 10.76
CA GLU A 41 29.19 24.44 10.03
C GLU A 41 30.71 24.63 9.84
N ASP A 42 31.09 24.90 8.59
CA ASP A 42 32.46 25.16 8.18
C ASP A 42 32.86 26.59 8.61
N THR A 43 33.75 26.68 9.59
CA THR A 43 34.25 27.96 10.10
C THR A 43 35.29 28.61 9.18
N ASP A 44 35.86 27.84 8.24
CA ASP A 44 37.09 28.20 7.54
C ASP A 44 36.89 28.39 6.02
N GLY A 45 35.66 28.25 5.51
CA GLY A 45 35.34 28.38 4.08
C GLY A 45 35.90 27.27 3.21
N SER A 46 36.29 26.14 3.83
CA SER A 46 36.87 24.95 3.19
C SER A 46 35.84 23.98 2.59
N GLY A 47 34.54 24.20 2.83
CA GLY A 47 33.41 23.34 2.44
C GLY A 47 33.23 22.10 3.32
N LEU A 48 34.11 21.86 4.30
CA LEU A 48 34.26 20.59 5.00
C LEU A 48 33.96 20.70 6.50
N SER A 49 33.11 19.80 7.02
CA SER A 49 32.80 19.75 8.46
C SER A 49 34.04 19.35 9.28
N PRO A 50 34.54 20.21 10.19
CA PRO A 50 35.70 19.90 11.03
C PRO A 50 35.42 18.71 11.97
N THR A 51 34.16 18.56 12.39
CA THR A 51 33.70 17.43 13.21
C THR A 51 33.78 16.11 12.45
N LEU A 52 33.43 16.11 11.16
CA LEU A 52 33.54 14.92 10.30
C LEU A 52 35.02 14.50 10.13
N LYS A 53 35.91 15.44 9.81
CA LYS A 53 37.37 15.20 9.69
C LYS A 53 37.97 14.56 10.93
N LEU A 54 37.54 14.99 12.11
CA LEU A 54 38.06 14.49 13.38
C LEU A 54 37.50 13.11 13.74
N LEU A 55 36.18 12.91 13.59
CA LEU A 55 35.52 11.70 14.07
C LEU A 55 35.56 10.55 13.06
N ALA A 56 35.50 10.83 11.76
CA ALA A 56 35.36 9.79 10.74
C ALA A 56 36.49 8.74 10.77
N PRO A 57 37.78 9.11 10.86
CA PRO A 57 38.86 8.11 10.93
C PRO A 57 38.73 7.21 12.17
N LYS A 58 38.39 7.78 13.33
CA LYS A 58 38.27 7.06 14.59
C LYS A 58 37.08 6.10 14.60
N LEU A 59 35.94 6.55 14.09
CA LEU A 59 34.76 5.72 13.94
C LEU A 59 35.00 4.59 12.93
N LEU A 60 35.74 4.86 11.86
CA LEU A 60 36.11 3.86 10.86
C LEU A 60 37.05 2.80 11.45
N ASP A 61 38.02 3.22 12.28
CA ASP A 61 38.90 2.32 13.02
C ASP A 61 38.12 1.43 13.99
N VAL A 62 37.11 1.94 14.71
CA VAL A 62 36.25 1.10 15.57
C VAL A 62 35.42 0.14 14.73
N THR A 63 34.83 0.63 13.64
CA THR A 63 33.90 -0.14 12.82
C THR A 63 34.56 -1.36 12.16
N LYS A 64 35.85 -1.26 11.85
CA LYS A 64 36.66 -2.36 11.28
C LYS A 64 37.24 -3.31 12.33
N ASP A 65 37.14 -2.97 13.61
CA ASP A 65 37.79 -3.68 14.69
C ASP A 65 36.93 -4.86 15.18
N THR A 66 37.42 -6.07 14.94
CA THR A 66 36.71 -7.31 15.30
C THR A 66 36.79 -7.65 16.79
N SER A 67 37.56 -6.90 17.57
CA SER A 67 37.71 -7.10 19.02
C SER A 67 36.64 -6.38 19.86
N VAL A 68 35.85 -5.52 19.22
CA VAL A 68 34.84 -4.66 19.84
C VAL A 68 33.55 -5.45 20.10
N THR A 69 32.86 -5.16 21.21
CA THR A 69 31.61 -5.87 21.56
C THR A 69 30.45 -5.46 20.65
N ILE A 70 29.39 -6.28 20.59
CA ILE A 70 28.19 -5.99 19.79
C ILE A 70 27.57 -4.63 20.18
N ASP A 71 27.50 -4.32 21.47
CA ASP A 71 26.92 -3.05 21.96
C ASP A 71 27.77 -1.84 21.58
N GLN A 72 29.09 -1.99 21.58
CA GLN A 72 30.03 -0.96 21.15
C GLN A 72 29.94 -0.72 19.63
N HIS A 73 29.79 -1.79 18.86
CA HIS A 73 29.56 -1.70 17.42
C HIS A 73 28.25 -0.97 17.12
N LYS A 74 27.16 -1.30 17.81
CA LYS A 74 25.86 -0.60 17.70
C LYS A 74 25.95 0.88 18.08
N SER A 75 26.69 1.19 19.14
CA SER A 75 26.94 2.56 19.59
C SER A 75 27.69 3.37 18.54
N THR A 76 28.68 2.76 17.90
CA THR A 76 29.47 3.36 16.80
C THR A 76 28.60 3.67 15.58
N LEU A 77 27.68 2.76 15.24
CA LEU A 77 26.73 2.96 14.15
C LEU A 77 25.75 4.11 14.44
N ASN A 78 25.23 4.19 15.66
CA ASN A 78 24.37 5.31 16.07
C ASN A 78 25.11 6.66 16.01
N LEU A 79 26.40 6.67 16.36
CA LEU A 79 27.25 7.87 16.19
C LEU A 79 27.43 8.24 14.73
N TRP A 80 27.66 7.26 13.84
CA TRP A 80 27.69 7.52 12.40
C TRP A 80 26.38 8.12 11.90
N GLU A 81 25.24 7.56 12.29
CA GLU A 81 23.93 8.08 11.91
C GLU A 81 23.72 9.52 12.40
N ALA A 82 24.06 9.80 13.65
CA ALA A 82 23.98 11.13 14.22
C ALA A 82 24.90 12.12 13.49
N LEU A 83 26.13 11.71 13.18
CA LEU A 83 27.11 12.50 12.45
C LEU A 83 26.61 12.85 11.05
N PHE A 84 26.04 11.88 10.31
CA PHE A 84 25.55 12.10 8.96
C PHE A 84 24.23 12.86 8.89
N SER A 85 23.43 12.88 9.96
CA SER A 85 22.07 13.44 9.97
C SER A 85 22.01 14.85 9.36
N ASN A 86 22.96 15.71 9.72
CA ASN A 86 23.03 17.11 9.31
C ASN A 86 24.02 17.40 8.17
N LEU A 87 24.67 16.36 7.62
CA LEU A 87 25.65 16.51 6.55
C LEU A 87 25.06 16.23 5.17
N THR A 88 25.54 16.96 4.17
CA THR A 88 25.25 16.71 2.76
C THR A 88 26.08 15.54 2.25
N PHE A 89 25.62 14.89 1.19
CA PHE A 89 26.35 13.79 0.57
C PHE A 89 27.76 14.18 0.12
N ASN A 90 27.94 15.36 -0.48
CA ASN A 90 29.25 15.80 -0.96
C ASN A 90 30.25 15.94 0.20
N CYS A 91 29.86 16.55 1.32
CA CYS A 91 30.71 16.64 2.51
C CYS A 91 31.10 15.26 3.05
N ILE A 92 30.18 14.27 2.99
CA ILE A 92 30.45 12.91 3.45
C ILE A 92 31.49 12.23 2.54
N ILE A 93 31.32 12.30 1.22
CA ILE A 93 32.18 11.60 0.26
C ILE A 93 33.60 12.18 0.18
N GLU A 94 33.77 13.48 0.47
CA GLU A 94 35.09 14.11 0.51
C GLU A 94 35.99 13.53 1.61
N GLU A 95 35.42 13.16 2.76
CA GLU A 95 36.17 12.56 3.88
C GLU A 95 36.06 11.04 3.95
N ILE A 96 34.95 10.47 3.47
CA ILE A 96 34.69 9.04 3.46
C ILE A 96 34.69 8.55 2.01
N PRO A 97 35.74 7.84 1.57
CA PRO A 97 35.85 7.43 0.18
C PRO A 97 34.69 6.50 -0.18
N LEU A 98 34.20 6.59 -1.43
CA LEU A 98 33.16 5.69 -1.95
C LEU A 98 33.49 4.20 -1.79
N VAL A 99 34.78 3.85 -1.75
CA VAL A 99 35.26 2.49 -1.46
C VAL A 99 34.77 2.01 -0.10
N PHE A 100 34.75 2.85 0.93
CA PHE A 100 34.23 2.48 2.25
C PHE A 100 32.73 2.19 2.23
N ILE A 101 31.95 2.93 1.43
CA ILE A 101 30.52 2.66 1.24
C ILE A 101 30.33 1.29 0.58
N LEU A 102 31.15 0.97 -0.44
CA LEU A 102 31.12 -0.35 -1.08
C LEU A 102 31.54 -1.47 -0.13
N ASP A 103 32.59 -1.27 0.65
CA ASP A 103 33.04 -2.23 1.67
C ASP A 103 31.95 -2.46 2.72
N SER A 104 31.24 -1.40 3.12
CA SER A 104 30.12 -1.48 4.07
C SER A 104 28.96 -2.30 3.51
N ILE A 105 28.61 -2.10 2.23
CA ILE A 105 27.58 -2.89 1.53
C ILE A 105 27.98 -4.37 1.46
N ASN A 106 29.27 -4.66 1.24
CA ASN A 106 29.79 -6.02 1.09
C ASN A 106 30.23 -6.67 2.43
N SER A 107 30.08 -5.98 3.55
CA SER A 107 30.62 -6.41 4.85
C SER A 107 29.90 -7.61 5.47
N GLY A 108 28.68 -7.91 5.03
CA GLY A 108 27.78 -8.88 5.67
C GLY A 108 27.15 -8.38 6.98
N ASN A 109 27.51 -7.19 7.46
CA ASN A 109 26.89 -6.57 8.64
C ASN A 109 25.68 -5.72 8.23
N SER A 110 24.48 -6.16 8.62
CA SER A 110 23.22 -5.51 8.24
C SER A 110 23.16 -4.03 8.60
N ASP A 111 23.66 -3.65 9.77
CA ASP A 111 23.60 -2.26 10.22
C ASP A 111 24.53 -1.36 9.40
N LEU A 112 25.68 -1.88 8.96
CA LEU A 112 26.58 -1.16 8.05
C LEU A 112 25.98 -1.01 6.65
N VAL A 113 25.29 -2.05 6.16
CA VAL A 113 24.56 -1.95 4.89
C VAL A 113 23.47 -0.89 4.97
N LEU A 114 22.70 -0.86 6.07
CA LEU A 114 21.65 0.13 6.28
C LEU A 114 22.20 1.55 6.41
N LEU A 115 23.31 1.73 7.11
CA LEU A 115 24.02 3.01 7.19
C LEU A 115 24.48 3.47 5.80
N ALA A 116 25.09 2.57 5.02
CA ALA A 116 25.50 2.87 3.65
C ALA A 116 24.32 3.29 2.77
N ILE A 117 23.18 2.60 2.87
CA ILE A 117 21.94 2.98 2.16
C ILE A 117 21.48 4.39 2.58
N LYS A 118 21.47 4.70 3.88
CA LYS A 118 21.11 6.04 4.39
C LYS A 118 22.02 7.14 3.85
N VAL A 119 23.32 6.89 3.78
CA VAL A 119 24.30 7.83 3.20
C VAL A 119 24.04 8.04 1.72
N VAL A 120 23.85 6.96 0.97
CA VAL A 120 23.60 7.01 -0.48
C VAL A 120 22.30 7.75 -0.80
N LEU A 121 21.26 7.62 0.04
CA LEU A 121 20.00 8.36 -0.10
C LEU A 121 20.11 9.87 0.10
N LYS A 122 21.19 10.37 0.71
CA LYS A 122 21.46 11.81 0.85
C LYS A 122 22.01 12.45 -0.43
N ALA A 123 22.33 11.65 -1.44
CA ALA A 123 22.85 12.16 -2.71
C ALA A 123 21.82 13.08 -3.39
N ASP A 124 22.22 14.33 -3.61
CA ASP A 124 21.40 15.35 -4.28
C ASP A 124 22.25 16.11 -5.32
N PRO A 125 22.03 15.90 -6.64
CA PRO A 125 21.08 14.95 -7.20
C PRO A 125 21.52 13.50 -6.98
N ILE A 126 20.56 12.59 -6.82
CA ILE A 126 20.83 11.15 -6.69
C ILE A 126 21.49 10.56 -7.95
N ASP A 127 21.43 11.26 -9.07
CA ASP A 127 22.16 10.90 -10.30
C ASP A 127 23.69 10.83 -10.11
N SER A 128 24.25 11.47 -9.08
CA SER A 128 25.68 11.44 -8.78
C SER A 128 26.22 10.02 -8.53
N ILE A 129 25.39 9.10 -8.03
CA ILE A 129 25.78 7.70 -7.77
C ILE A 129 25.53 6.76 -8.96
N ALA A 130 24.88 7.22 -10.04
CA ALA A 130 24.45 6.35 -11.15
C ALA A 130 25.61 5.61 -11.84
N ASN A 131 26.77 6.27 -11.94
CA ASN A 131 27.98 5.73 -12.57
C ASN A 131 28.84 4.86 -11.63
N THR A 132 28.39 4.63 -10.40
CA THR A 132 29.09 3.80 -9.42
C THR A 132 28.63 2.34 -9.47
N SER A 133 29.35 1.47 -8.77
CA SER A 133 28.95 0.08 -8.56
C SER A 133 27.98 -0.11 -7.39
N ILE A 134 27.58 0.96 -6.69
CA ILE A 134 26.71 0.89 -5.49
C ILE A 134 25.38 0.20 -5.82
N ILE A 135 24.68 0.68 -6.86
CA ILE A 135 23.38 0.12 -7.28
C ILE A 135 23.50 -1.36 -7.61
N LYS A 136 24.58 -1.77 -8.29
CA LYS A 136 24.85 -3.18 -8.60
C LYS A 136 24.95 -4.02 -7.33
N HIS A 137 25.78 -3.61 -6.37
CA HIS A 137 25.98 -4.39 -5.15
C HIS A 137 24.72 -4.47 -4.29
N LEU A 138 23.97 -3.37 -4.18
CA LEU A 138 22.68 -3.38 -3.47
C LEU A 138 21.68 -4.35 -4.12
N ILE A 139 21.56 -4.35 -5.45
CA ILE A 139 20.67 -5.29 -6.14
C ILE A 139 21.18 -6.73 -6.02
N SER A 140 22.49 -6.96 -6.03
CA SER A 140 23.06 -8.30 -5.82
C SER A 140 22.70 -8.88 -4.45
N LEU A 141 22.62 -8.06 -3.39
CA LEU A 141 22.21 -8.52 -2.05
C LEU A 141 20.77 -9.06 -2.02
N LEU A 142 19.88 -8.58 -2.89
CA LEU A 142 18.51 -9.10 -2.99
C LEU A 142 18.48 -10.55 -3.48
N GLY A 143 19.46 -10.94 -4.30
CA GLY A 143 19.66 -12.30 -4.81
C GLY A 143 20.36 -13.25 -3.83
N VAL A 144 20.64 -12.83 -2.60
CA VAL A 144 21.20 -13.66 -1.53
C VAL A 144 20.10 -14.00 -0.53
N GLU A 145 19.78 -15.29 -0.40
CA GLU A 145 18.65 -15.77 0.41
C GLU A 145 18.75 -15.32 1.88
N ASP A 146 19.93 -15.49 2.48
CA ASP A 146 20.23 -15.16 3.88
C ASP A 146 20.28 -13.65 4.19
N THR A 147 20.09 -12.77 3.21
CA THR A 147 20.05 -11.32 3.44
C THR A 147 18.89 -10.97 4.40
N PRO A 148 19.17 -10.31 5.53
CA PRO A 148 18.14 -9.98 6.52
C PRO A 148 17.04 -9.08 5.96
N VAL A 149 15.80 -9.31 6.40
CA VAL A 149 14.60 -8.59 5.93
C VAL A 149 14.74 -7.06 6.08
N SER A 150 15.40 -6.59 7.14
CA SER A 150 15.66 -5.15 7.34
C SER A 150 16.49 -4.56 6.19
N VAL A 151 17.51 -5.27 5.72
CA VAL A 151 18.37 -4.88 4.61
C VAL A 151 17.60 -4.91 3.30
N VAL A 152 16.81 -5.98 3.06
CA VAL A 152 15.94 -6.10 1.88
C VAL A 152 15.00 -4.89 1.78
N ASN A 153 14.28 -4.58 2.85
CA ASN A 153 13.37 -3.42 2.91
C ASN A 153 14.12 -2.09 2.70
N GLY A 154 15.35 -1.97 3.24
CA GLY A 154 16.20 -0.82 3.01
C GLY A 154 16.58 -0.63 1.55
N ILE A 155 16.92 -1.72 0.85
CA ILE A 155 17.25 -1.71 -0.59
C ILE A 155 16.00 -1.38 -1.41
N GLU A 156 14.86 -2.00 -1.14
CA GLU A 156 13.60 -1.72 -1.85
C GLU A 156 13.17 -0.25 -1.71
N ASN A 157 13.27 0.30 -0.49
CA ASN A 157 13.02 1.70 -0.24
C ASN A 157 14.01 2.60 -1.01
N PHE A 158 15.30 2.23 -1.03
CA PHE A 158 16.28 2.93 -1.84
C PHE A 158 15.92 2.94 -3.34
N ILE A 159 15.55 1.78 -3.91
CA ILE A 159 15.16 1.68 -5.32
C ILE A 159 13.97 2.58 -5.62
N ASN A 160 12.94 2.57 -4.77
CA ASN A 160 11.75 3.39 -4.97
C ASN A 160 12.06 4.89 -4.91
N ILE A 161 12.80 5.34 -3.88
CA ILE A 161 13.20 6.74 -3.74
C ILE A 161 14.08 7.16 -4.91
N ALA A 162 15.08 6.34 -5.27
CA ALA A 162 16.02 6.65 -6.35
C ALA A 162 15.32 6.78 -7.72
N LEU A 163 14.29 6.00 -8.00
CA LEU A 163 13.53 6.11 -9.25
C LEU A 163 12.52 7.26 -9.23
N LEU A 164 12.00 7.62 -8.05
CA LEU A 164 11.08 8.74 -7.86
C LEU A 164 11.78 10.10 -7.99
N THR A 165 12.94 10.25 -7.36
CA THR A 165 13.71 11.52 -7.32
C THR A 165 14.81 11.59 -8.36
N GLY A 166 15.24 10.45 -8.91
CA GLY A 166 16.32 10.37 -9.89
C GLY A 166 15.94 10.78 -11.30
N GLY A 167 16.94 11.28 -12.01
CA GLY A 167 16.84 11.63 -13.42
C GLY A 167 17.03 10.43 -14.34
N ASP A 168 17.32 10.73 -15.60
CA ASP A 168 17.50 9.70 -16.62
C ASP A 168 18.73 8.81 -16.36
N LEU A 169 19.76 9.30 -15.65
CA LEU A 169 20.97 8.51 -15.38
C LEU A 169 20.68 7.34 -14.44
N ILE A 170 19.93 7.58 -13.36
CA ILE A 170 19.52 6.52 -12.44
C ILE A 170 18.61 5.51 -13.13
N LYS A 171 17.62 5.98 -13.89
CA LYS A 171 16.72 5.10 -14.65
C LYS A 171 17.50 4.21 -15.62
N ARG A 172 18.42 4.79 -16.40
CA ARG A 172 19.33 4.04 -17.29
C ARG A 172 20.19 3.04 -16.55
N ARG A 173 20.63 3.36 -15.33
CA ARG A 173 21.43 2.44 -14.51
C ARG A 173 20.61 1.23 -14.08
N PHE A 174 19.38 1.43 -13.61
CA PHE A 174 18.46 0.36 -13.24
C PHE A 174 18.00 -0.51 -14.43
N THR A 175 17.95 0.06 -15.63
CA THR A 175 17.64 -0.68 -16.88
C THR A 175 18.88 -1.16 -17.62
N SER A 176 20.08 -1.03 -17.03
CA SER A 176 21.33 -1.44 -17.70
C SER A 176 21.46 -2.96 -17.77
N THR A 177 22.17 -3.46 -18.80
CA THR A 177 22.39 -4.90 -19.02
C THR A 177 22.94 -5.62 -17.80
N GLU A 178 23.79 -4.96 -17.02
CA GLU A 178 24.36 -5.51 -15.78
C GLU A 178 23.28 -5.77 -14.73
N ILE A 179 22.40 -4.79 -14.48
CA ILE A 179 21.32 -4.92 -13.49
C ILE A 179 20.29 -5.93 -13.97
N ILE A 180 19.87 -5.83 -15.23
CA ILE A 180 18.93 -6.78 -15.84
C ILE A 180 19.46 -8.22 -15.75
N SER A 181 20.78 -8.43 -15.92
CA SER A 181 21.38 -9.75 -15.79
C SER A 181 21.24 -10.31 -14.36
N ILE A 182 21.42 -9.48 -13.32
CA ILE A 182 21.23 -9.89 -11.93
C ILE A 182 19.77 -10.27 -11.68
N LEU A 183 18.82 -9.45 -12.14
CA LEU A 183 17.40 -9.72 -11.96
C LEU A 183 16.93 -10.99 -12.71
N LEU A 184 17.49 -11.26 -13.91
CA LEU A 184 17.24 -12.51 -14.62
C LEU A 184 17.85 -13.73 -13.92
N GLN A 185 18.98 -13.58 -13.22
CA GLN A 185 19.53 -14.64 -12.37
C GLN A 185 18.62 -14.91 -11.17
N MET A 186 18.10 -13.86 -10.52
CA MET A 186 17.11 -14.01 -9.44
C MET A 186 15.86 -14.75 -9.93
N LYS A 187 15.41 -14.47 -11.16
CA LYS A 187 14.24 -15.15 -11.75
C LYS A 187 14.44 -16.65 -11.96
N ARG A 188 15.66 -17.03 -12.32
CA ARG A 188 16.03 -18.44 -12.57
C ARG A 188 16.43 -19.17 -11.29
N ASN A 189 16.48 -18.48 -10.16
CA ASN A 189 16.80 -19.08 -8.87
C ASN A 189 15.63 -19.95 -8.40
N GLU A 190 15.93 -21.10 -7.81
CA GLU A 190 14.93 -22.03 -7.28
C GLU A 190 14.29 -21.52 -5.97
N SER A 191 14.95 -20.63 -5.24
CA SER A 191 14.44 -20.04 -3.99
C SER A 191 13.22 -19.15 -4.25
N GLU A 192 12.09 -19.51 -3.64
CA GLU A 192 10.85 -18.75 -3.69
C GLU A 192 11.00 -17.37 -3.02
N THR A 193 11.84 -17.27 -1.98
CA THR A 193 12.17 -16.00 -1.31
C THR A 193 12.82 -15.01 -2.27
N ILE A 194 13.78 -15.47 -3.07
CA ILE A 194 14.47 -14.61 -4.04
C ILE A 194 13.52 -14.20 -5.17
N GLN A 195 12.67 -15.12 -5.64
CA GLN A 195 11.66 -14.80 -6.64
C GLN A 195 10.62 -13.79 -6.12
N ALA A 196 10.19 -13.91 -4.86
CA ALA A 196 9.28 -12.94 -4.24
C ALA A 196 9.89 -11.52 -4.24
N ARG A 197 11.15 -11.39 -3.79
CA ARG A 197 11.90 -10.11 -3.81
C ARG A 197 12.04 -9.55 -5.24
N LEU A 198 12.26 -10.42 -6.22
CA LEU A 198 12.33 -10.02 -7.62
C LEU A 198 11.03 -9.34 -8.09
N TYR A 199 9.86 -9.94 -7.82
CA TYR A 199 8.59 -9.38 -8.31
C TYR A 199 8.29 -8.01 -7.69
N GLU A 200 8.69 -7.76 -6.44
CA GLU A 200 8.60 -6.43 -5.83
C GLU A 200 9.48 -5.40 -6.56
N VAL A 201 10.76 -5.73 -6.79
CA VAL A 201 11.66 -4.83 -7.53
C VAL A 201 11.17 -4.58 -8.95
N VAL A 202 10.75 -5.63 -9.66
CA VAL A 202 10.24 -5.53 -11.02
C VAL A 202 8.99 -4.66 -11.09
N PHE A 203 8.10 -4.75 -10.10
CA PHE A 203 6.94 -3.86 -10.02
C PHE A 203 7.35 -2.38 -9.91
N VAL A 204 8.31 -2.08 -9.03
CA VAL A 204 8.83 -0.71 -8.87
C VAL A 204 9.47 -0.23 -10.18
N LEU A 205 10.30 -1.06 -10.83
CA LEU A 205 10.90 -0.71 -12.13
C LEU A 205 9.84 -0.43 -13.20
N LEU A 206 8.82 -1.29 -13.33
CA LEU A 206 7.74 -1.11 -14.31
C LEU A 206 6.92 0.15 -14.06
N THR A 207 6.85 0.64 -12.81
CA THR A 207 6.19 1.90 -12.46
C THR A 207 6.88 3.09 -13.13
N TYR A 208 8.21 3.10 -13.20
CA TYR A 208 8.97 4.28 -13.69
C TYR A 208 9.56 4.15 -15.10
N THR A 209 9.39 3.00 -15.77
CA THR A 209 9.98 2.71 -17.09
C THR A 209 9.00 2.88 -18.25
N LYS A 210 9.53 3.13 -19.45
CA LYS A 210 8.76 3.20 -20.70
C LYS A 210 8.67 1.82 -21.35
N GLN A 211 7.86 1.73 -22.40
CA GLN A 211 7.78 0.53 -23.23
C GLN A 211 9.19 0.11 -23.71
N GLU A 212 9.48 -1.19 -23.66
CA GLU A 212 10.73 -1.83 -24.13
C GLU A 212 12.01 -1.55 -23.32
N GLU A 213 11.95 -0.76 -22.24
CA GLU A 213 13.12 -0.55 -21.35
C GLU A 213 13.42 -1.76 -20.46
N ILE A 214 12.39 -2.55 -20.11
CA ILE A 214 12.51 -3.77 -19.31
C ILE A 214 12.21 -4.99 -20.19
N PRO A 215 13.08 -6.01 -20.24
CA PRO A 215 12.83 -7.23 -20.99
C PRO A 215 11.57 -7.97 -20.50
N GLN A 216 10.76 -8.44 -21.46
CA GLN A 216 9.53 -9.19 -21.19
C GLN A 216 9.80 -10.46 -20.37
N ASP A 217 10.91 -11.14 -20.64
CA ASP A 217 11.33 -12.34 -19.92
C ASP A 217 11.52 -12.10 -18.42
N LEU A 218 11.63 -10.85 -17.96
CA LEU A 218 11.75 -10.54 -16.54
C LEU A 218 10.41 -10.60 -15.81
N TYR A 219 9.34 -10.08 -16.42
CA TYR A 219 8.04 -9.93 -15.76
C TYR A 219 6.92 -10.82 -16.31
N LEU A 220 7.12 -11.47 -17.47
CA LEU A 220 6.18 -12.45 -18.00
C LEU A 220 6.53 -13.86 -17.54
N ILE A 221 5.50 -14.62 -17.18
CA ILE A 221 5.60 -16.03 -16.81
C ILE A 221 4.68 -16.82 -17.74
N THR A 222 5.12 -17.99 -18.17
CA THR A 222 4.31 -18.91 -18.96
C THR A 222 3.38 -19.74 -18.07
N GLU A 223 2.26 -20.20 -18.63
CA GLU A 223 1.31 -21.10 -17.95
C GLU A 223 2.00 -22.35 -17.39
N ASN A 224 2.92 -22.96 -18.14
CA ASN A 224 3.70 -24.11 -17.68
C ASN A 224 4.60 -23.78 -16.49
N GLN A 225 5.28 -22.62 -16.52
CA GLN A 225 6.12 -22.19 -15.40
C GLN A 225 5.29 -21.97 -14.14
N PHE A 226 4.16 -21.26 -14.25
CA PHE A 226 3.27 -21.04 -13.10
C PHE A 226 2.76 -22.36 -12.52
N ASN A 227 2.28 -23.27 -13.39
CA ASN A 227 1.77 -24.58 -12.96
C ASN A 227 2.86 -25.47 -12.34
N SER A 228 4.12 -25.30 -12.73
CA SER A 228 5.25 -26.05 -12.18
C SER A 228 5.73 -25.57 -10.80
N LEU A 229 5.22 -24.42 -10.32
CA LEU A 229 5.55 -23.95 -8.98
C LEU A 229 4.89 -24.85 -7.93
N ASN A 230 5.66 -25.26 -6.93
CA ASN A 230 5.14 -26.06 -5.81
C ASN A 230 4.62 -25.17 -4.67
N ASP A 231 5.15 -23.95 -4.53
CA ASP A 231 4.76 -23.03 -3.47
C ASP A 231 3.50 -22.23 -3.86
N ILE A 232 2.42 -22.47 -3.12
CA ILE A 232 1.14 -21.77 -3.27
C ILE A 232 1.20 -20.30 -2.88
N LEU A 233 2.07 -19.92 -1.93
CA LEU A 233 2.27 -18.53 -1.52
C LEU A 233 2.95 -17.75 -2.63
N LEU A 234 3.94 -18.35 -3.31
CA LEU A 234 4.57 -17.74 -4.47
C LEU A 234 3.58 -17.60 -5.64
N LYS A 235 2.74 -18.62 -5.91
CA LYS A 235 1.65 -18.51 -6.90
C LYS A 235 0.71 -17.35 -6.58
N SER A 236 0.28 -17.25 -5.31
CA SER A 236 -0.55 -16.15 -4.81
C SER A 236 0.14 -14.79 -5.03
N LEU A 237 1.42 -14.68 -4.69
CA LEU A 237 2.21 -13.45 -4.88
C LEU A 237 2.31 -13.06 -6.36
N ILE A 238 2.46 -14.03 -7.26
CA ILE A 238 2.47 -13.78 -8.71
C ILE A 238 1.11 -13.25 -9.19
N ILE A 239 -0.01 -13.79 -8.71
CA ILE A 239 -1.35 -13.28 -9.03
C ILE A 239 -1.52 -11.83 -8.52
N GLN A 240 -1.06 -11.56 -7.30
CA GLN A 240 -1.06 -10.21 -6.72
C GLN A 240 -0.18 -9.24 -7.52
N PHE A 241 0.99 -9.68 -7.97
CA PHE A 241 1.87 -8.91 -8.84
C PHE A 241 1.16 -8.49 -10.14
N TYR A 242 0.51 -9.41 -10.85
CA TYR A 242 -0.24 -9.06 -12.06
C TYR A 242 -1.45 -8.18 -11.77
N THR A 243 -2.14 -8.40 -10.65
CA THR A 243 -3.22 -7.52 -10.19
C THR A 243 -2.73 -6.09 -9.97
N ARG A 244 -1.55 -5.93 -9.36
CA ARG A 244 -0.91 -4.61 -9.18
C ARG A 244 -0.49 -3.99 -10.51
N LEU A 245 0.02 -4.76 -11.46
CA LEU A 245 0.34 -4.26 -12.81
C LEU A 245 -0.90 -3.79 -13.57
N LEU A 246 -2.04 -4.47 -13.41
CA LEU A 246 -3.32 -4.04 -13.98
C LEU A 246 -3.80 -2.71 -13.38
N LYS A 247 -3.71 -2.55 -12.04
CA LYS A 247 -4.00 -1.28 -11.36
C LYS A 247 -3.07 -0.16 -11.81
N LEU A 248 -1.78 -0.46 -11.97
CA LEU A 248 -0.81 0.49 -12.51
C LEU A 248 -1.21 0.94 -13.92
N ALA A 249 -1.60 0.01 -14.80
CA ALA A 249 -2.06 0.34 -16.15
C ALA A 249 -3.29 1.26 -16.11
N HIS A 250 -4.29 0.92 -15.30
CA HIS A 250 -5.51 1.70 -15.14
C HIS A 250 -5.26 3.13 -14.64
N ASN A 251 -4.40 3.30 -13.63
CA ASN A 251 -4.18 4.59 -12.97
C ASN A 251 -3.21 5.52 -13.72
N SER A 252 -2.60 5.06 -14.82
CA SER A 252 -1.45 5.72 -15.44
C SER A 252 -1.76 6.69 -16.59
N ASP A 253 -3.02 7.12 -16.73
CA ASP A 253 -3.48 8.02 -17.81
C ASP A 253 -2.93 7.59 -19.19
N HIS A 254 -3.21 6.34 -19.57
CA HIS A 254 -2.77 5.67 -20.80
C HIS A 254 -1.26 5.44 -20.99
N SER A 255 -0.38 6.02 -20.16
CA SER A 255 1.07 5.90 -20.31
C SER A 255 1.60 4.47 -20.17
N LYS A 256 0.84 3.57 -19.53
CA LYS A 256 1.17 2.14 -19.36
C LYS A 256 0.23 1.19 -20.09
N ASP A 257 -0.54 1.65 -21.08
CA ASP A 257 -1.42 0.77 -21.89
C ASP A 257 -0.64 -0.35 -22.62
N TRP A 258 0.64 -0.09 -22.93
CA TRP A 258 1.52 -1.10 -23.48
C TRP A 258 1.67 -2.31 -22.55
N LEU A 259 1.67 -2.10 -21.23
CA LEU A 259 1.82 -3.16 -20.24
C LEU A 259 0.58 -4.06 -20.23
N LEU A 260 -0.61 -3.47 -20.27
CA LEU A 260 -1.89 -4.18 -20.35
C LEU A 260 -1.93 -5.14 -21.56
N ARG A 261 -1.41 -4.70 -22.72
CA ARG A 261 -1.29 -5.55 -23.92
C ARG A 261 -0.33 -6.71 -23.71
N LYS A 262 0.79 -6.48 -23.02
CA LYS A 262 1.86 -7.47 -22.81
C LYS A 262 1.48 -8.53 -21.78
N ILE A 263 0.81 -8.15 -20.69
CA ILE A 263 0.40 -9.06 -19.61
C ILE A 263 -0.91 -9.82 -19.91
N ARG A 264 -1.45 -9.68 -21.13
CA ARG A 264 -2.71 -10.32 -21.54
C ARG A 264 -2.72 -11.83 -21.34
N PRO A 265 -1.72 -12.58 -21.81
CA PRO A 265 -1.68 -14.02 -21.58
C PRO A 265 -1.73 -14.39 -20.08
N GLN A 266 -1.15 -13.55 -19.22
CA GLN A 266 -0.99 -13.81 -17.79
C GLN A 266 -2.32 -13.66 -17.06
N TYR A 267 -3.06 -12.58 -17.29
CA TYR A 267 -4.38 -12.48 -16.67
C TYR A 267 -5.34 -13.51 -17.26
N GLN A 268 -5.27 -13.85 -18.55
CA GLN A 268 -6.12 -14.88 -19.14
C GLN A 268 -5.94 -16.25 -18.48
N TYR A 269 -4.70 -16.60 -18.15
CA TYR A 269 -4.38 -17.78 -17.34
C TYR A 269 -5.02 -17.69 -15.94
N ILE A 270 -4.88 -16.54 -15.25
CA ILE A 270 -5.43 -16.33 -13.91
C ILE A 270 -6.95 -16.48 -13.89
N LEU A 271 -7.66 -16.06 -14.94
CA LEU A 271 -9.12 -16.22 -15.03
C LEU A 271 -9.55 -17.70 -14.95
N LYS A 272 -8.76 -18.61 -15.54
CA LYS A 272 -9.08 -20.05 -15.52
C LYS A 272 -9.15 -20.59 -14.10
N LEU A 273 -8.34 -20.06 -13.18
CA LEU A 273 -8.35 -20.46 -11.76
C LEU A 273 -9.75 -20.30 -11.13
N PHE A 274 -10.55 -19.36 -11.63
CA PHE A 274 -11.92 -19.11 -11.17
C PHE A 274 -12.93 -20.07 -11.79
N PHE A 275 -13.02 -20.12 -13.13
CA PHE A 275 -14.13 -20.78 -13.84
C PHE A 275 -13.83 -22.21 -14.33
N ASP A 276 -12.56 -22.61 -14.45
CA ASP A 276 -12.20 -23.92 -15.00
C ASP A 276 -12.16 -24.97 -13.87
N PRO A 277 -13.07 -25.97 -13.89
CA PRO A 277 -13.12 -27.00 -12.86
C PRO A 277 -11.96 -28.01 -12.96
N GLU A 278 -11.32 -28.17 -14.13
CA GLU A 278 -10.19 -29.08 -14.31
C GLU A 278 -8.89 -28.51 -13.75
N TYR A 279 -8.88 -27.21 -13.46
CA TYR A 279 -7.67 -26.48 -13.16
C TYR A 279 -7.12 -26.72 -11.75
N HIS A 280 -7.89 -27.28 -10.80
CA HIS A 280 -7.40 -27.40 -9.41
C HIS A 280 -7.96 -28.54 -8.56
N GLY A 281 -7.05 -29.18 -7.82
CA GLY A 281 -7.32 -29.90 -6.56
C GLY A 281 -7.44 -28.94 -5.36
N GLU A 282 -6.81 -29.27 -4.23
CA GLU A 282 -6.97 -28.56 -2.93
C GLU A 282 -6.49 -27.09 -2.92
N GLU A 283 -5.60 -26.70 -3.85
CA GLU A 283 -5.03 -25.35 -3.95
C GLU A 283 -6.05 -24.25 -4.30
N LYS A 284 -7.21 -24.63 -4.85
CA LYS A 284 -8.24 -23.71 -5.35
C LYS A 284 -8.68 -22.70 -4.29
N PHE A 285 -8.85 -23.16 -3.05
CA PHE A 285 -9.38 -22.33 -1.96
C PHE A 285 -8.48 -21.12 -1.65
N LEU A 286 -7.17 -21.23 -1.86
CA LEU A 286 -6.21 -20.16 -1.57
C LEU A 286 -6.00 -19.22 -2.77
N LEU A 287 -6.07 -19.73 -4.00
CA LEU A 287 -5.80 -18.94 -5.21
C LEU A 287 -7.03 -18.23 -5.77
N VAL A 288 -8.24 -18.78 -5.59
CA VAL A 288 -9.49 -18.18 -6.11
C VAL A 288 -9.72 -16.76 -5.60
N PRO A 289 -9.56 -16.43 -4.30
CA PRO A 289 -9.75 -15.06 -3.83
C PRO A 289 -8.82 -14.06 -4.53
N GLU A 290 -7.58 -14.44 -4.83
CA GLU A 290 -6.64 -13.57 -5.55
C GLU A 290 -7.00 -13.45 -7.03
N ALA A 291 -7.41 -14.55 -7.67
CA ALA A 291 -7.91 -14.53 -9.04
C ALA A 291 -9.15 -13.64 -9.18
N VAL A 292 -10.06 -13.68 -8.21
CA VAL A 292 -11.25 -12.82 -8.15
C VAL A 292 -10.85 -11.34 -8.10
N LYS A 293 -9.86 -10.96 -7.29
CA LYS A 293 -9.35 -9.57 -7.27
C LYS A 293 -8.78 -9.15 -8.63
N THR A 294 -8.11 -10.06 -9.35
CA THR A 294 -7.65 -9.80 -10.73
C THR A 294 -8.84 -9.58 -11.68
N ILE A 295 -9.86 -10.44 -11.62
CA ILE A 295 -11.08 -10.33 -12.44
C ILE A 295 -11.80 -9.01 -12.16
N ALA A 296 -12.03 -8.70 -10.89
CA ALA A 296 -12.65 -7.45 -10.47
C ALA A 296 -11.86 -6.24 -10.97
N THR A 297 -10.52 -6.25 -10.84
CA THR A 297 -9.66 -5.17 -11.37
C THR A 297 -9.86 -4.99 -12.88
N LEU A 298 -9.90 -6.07 -13.66
CA LEU A 298 -10.12 -6.00 -15.12
C LEU A 298 -11.45 -5.34 -15.49
N SER A 299 -12.49 -5.48 -14.67
CA SER A 299 -13.82 -4.91 -14.92
C SER A 299 -13.88 -3.38 -14.83
N TYR A 300 -12.89 -2.74 -14.19
CA TYR A 300 -12.77 -1.27 -14.14
C TYR A 300 -11.87 -0.70 -15.23
N ILE A 301 -11.09 -1.52 -15.93
CA ILE A 301 -10.16 -1.03 -16.96
C ILE A 301 -10.93 -0.64 -18.21
N ASN A 302 -10.69 0.58 -18.70
CA ASN A 302 -11.33 1.17 -19.89
C ASN A 302 -12.86 1.00 -19.85
N ASP A 303 -13.47 1.37 -18.72
CA ASP A 303 -14.92 1.27 -18.50
C ASP A 303 -15.48 -0.15 -18.77
N GLY A 304 -14.68 -1.17 -18.48
CA GLY A 304 -15.05 -2.58 -18.61
C GLY A 304 -14.87 -3.17 -20.02
N GLU A 305 -14.32 -2.43 -20.99
CA GLU A 305 -14.10 -2.94 -22.35
C GLU A 305 -13.24 -4.22 -22.36
N VAL A 306 -12.15 -4.23 -21.58
CA VAL A 306 -11.26 -5.39 -21.48
C VAL A 306 -11.98 -6.59 -20.91
N PHE A 307 -12.77 -6.37 -19.85
CA PHE A 307 -13.54 -7.41 -19.20
C PHE A 307 -14.65 -7.96 -20.10
N ASN A 308 -15.42 -7.11 -20.78
CA ASN A 308 -16.50 -7.54 -21.67
C ASN A 308 -15.99 -8.48 -22.78
N ASN A 309 -14.81 -8.19 -23.34
CA ASN A 309 -14.15 -9.07 -24.31
C ASN A 309 -13.77 -10.45 -23.74
N LEU A 310 -13.50 -10.54 -22.43
CA LEU A 310 -13.20 -11.79 -21.75
C LEU A 310 -14.49 -12.52 -21.38
N GLU A 311 -15.50 -11.78 -20.93
CA GLU A 311 -16.83 -12.30 -20.61
C GLU A 311 -17.46 -12.99 -21.82
N GLU A 312 -17.40 -12.38 -23.01
CA GLU A 312 -17.91 -12.99 -24.24
C GLU A 312 -17.23 -14.33 -24.58
N LYS A 313 -15.98 -14.53 -24.14
CA LYS A 313 -15.20 -15.75 -24.45
C LYS A 313 -15.35 -16.83 -23.39
N HIS A 314 -15.53 -16.44 -22.14
CA HIS A 314 -15.39 -17.34 -20.99
C HIS A 314 -16.65 -17.44 -20.11
N SER A 315 -17.67 -16.60 -20.32
CA SER A 315 -18.92 -16.61 -19.54
C SER A 315 -18.68 -16.57 -18.02
N ILE A 316 -17.78 -15.67 -17.59
CA ILE A 316 -17.31 -15.53 -16.21
C ILE A 316 -18.49 -15.16 -15.30
N LEU A 317 -19.31 -14.21 -15.74
CA LEU A 317 -20.50 -13.77 -15.01
C LEU A 317 -21.60 -14.82 -14.98
N SER A 318 -21.76 -15.65 -16.01
CA SER A 318 -22.69 -16.79 -15.94
C SER A 318 -22.29 -17.70 -14.79
N THR A 319 -21.00 -18.07 -14.71
CA THR A 319 -20.48 -18.92 -13.63
C THR A 319 -20.77 -18.30 -12.26
N ALA A 320 -20.52 -17.00 -12.10
CA ALA A 320 -20.72 -16.29 -10.84
C ALA A 320 -22.21 -16.17 -10.45
N THR A 321 -23.08 -15.86 -11.41
CA THR A 321 -24.52 -15.66 -11.18
C THR A 321 -25.28 -16.97 -11.02
N ASP A 322 -24.87 -18.05 -11.69
CA ASP A 322 -25.48 -19.38 -11.55
C ASP A 322 -25.12 -20.02 -10.19
N SER A 323 -23.93 -19.69 -9.64
CA SER A 323 -23.40 -20.24 -8.40
C SER A 323 -23.19 -19.20 -7.30
N PHE A 324 -24.04 -18.16 -7.26
CA PHE A 324 -23.89 -16.99 -6.36
C PHE A 324 -23.96 -17.27 -4.85
N TYR A 325 -24.14 -18.53 -4.44
CA TYR A 325 -24.00 -18.98 -3.05
C TYR A 325 -22.58 -19.47 -2.70
N GLY A 326 -21.71 -19.67 -3.70
CA GLY A 326 -20.33 -20.06 -3.47
C GLY A 326 -19.45 -18.86 -3.13
N ASP A 327 -18.51 -19.03 -2.19
CA ASP A 327 -17.67 -17.94 -1.68
C ASP A 327 -16.99 -17.15 -2.80
N GLY A 328 -16.34 -17.82 -3.75
CA GLY A 328 -15.68 -17.15 -4.89
C GLY A 328 -16.62 -16.29 -5.74
N SER A 329 -17.86 -16.75 -5.97
CA SER A 329 -18.88 -16.03 -6.73
C SER A 329 -19.40 -14.82 -5.95
N VAL A 330 -19.60 -14.97 -4.63
CA VAL A 330 -19.95 -13.83 -3.76
C VAL A 330 -18.84 -12.79 -3.77
N LEU A 331 -17.58 -13.19 -3.58
CA LEU A 331 -16.44 -12.26 -3.64
C LEU A 331 -16.42 -11.52 -4.97
N LEU A 332 -16.57 -12.23 -6.10
CA LEU A 332 -16.53 -11.59 -7.42
C LEU A 332 -17.65 -10.58 -7.62
N LEU A 333 -18.89 -10.96 -7.32
CA LEU A 333 -20.04 -10.08 -7.49
C LEU A 333 -20.04 -8.90 -6.51
N SER A 334 -19.27 -8.99 -5.42
CA SER A 334 -19.08 -7.92 -4.44
C SER A 334 -18.06 -6.88 -4.87
N ASP A 335 -17.09 -7.24 -5.71
CA ASP A 335 -15.97 -6.36 -6.06
C ASP A 335 -15.99 -5.91 -7.53
N ILE A 336 -16.71 -6.61 -8.41
CA ILE A 336 -16.75 -6.29 -9.84
C ILE A 336 -17.40 -4.94 -10.12
N ASN A 337 -16.99 -4.25 -11.17
CA ASN A 337 -17.65 -3.06 -11.69
C ASN A 337 -19.14 -3.37 -11.98
N PRO A 338 -20.09 -2.79 -11.23
CA PRO A 338 -21.50 -3.15 -11.33
C PRO A 338 -22.10 -2.84 -12.71
N THR A 339 -21.53 -1.88 -13.45
CA THR A 339 -22.05 -1.50 -14.78
C THR A 339 -21.93 -2.63 -15.80
N VAL A 340 -20.97 -3.55 -15.64
CA VAL A 340 -20.79 -4.69 -16.56
C VAL A 340 -21.90 -5.74 -16.44
N LEU A 341 -22.69 -5.71 -15.36
CA LEU A 341 -23.82 -6.62 -15.15
C LEU A 341 -25.06 -6.19 -15.94
N ILE A 342 -25.21 -4.89 -16.21
CA ILE A 342 -26.44 -4.29 -16.78
C ILE A 342 -26.85 -4.88 -18.13
N PRO A 343 -25.96 -5.15 -19.09
CA PRO A 343 -26.40 -5.56 -20.43
C PRO A 343 -27.09 -6.94 -20.47
N LYS A 344 -26.77 -7.85 -19.53
CA LYS A 344 -27.19 -9.26 -19.60
C LYS A 344 -27.83 -9.81 -18.32
N TYR A 345 -27.59 -9.21 -17.16
CA TYR A 345 -27.90 -9.81 -15.85
C TYR A 345 -28.91 -9.01 -15.00
N GLN A 346 -29.76 -8.18 -15.64
CA GLN A 346 -30.81 -7.41 -14.95
C GLN A 346 -31.79 -8.30 -14.17
N THR A 347 -32.16 -9.44 -14.74
CA THR A 347 -33.05 -10.42 -14.08
C THR A 347 -32.42 -10.99 -12.82
N PHE A 348 -31.11 -11.26 -12.84
CA PHE A 348 -30.38 -11.70 -11.66
C PHE A 348 -30.40 -10.62 -10.58
N ILE A 349 -30.08 -9.36 -10.94
CA ILE A 349 -30.10 -8.22 -10.00
C ILE A 349 -31.50 -8.07 -9.36
N SER A 350 -32.55 -8.17 -10.16
CA SER A 350 -33.94 -8.01 -9.71
C SER A 350 -34.45 -9.15 -8.82
N SER A 351 -33.85 -10.34 -8.93
CA SER A 351 -34.23 -11.54 -8.19
C SER A 351 -33.31 -11.86 -7.02
N LEU A 352 -32.28 -11.04 -6.78
CA LEU A 352 -31.30 -11.25 -5.72
C LEU A 352 -32.00 -11.21 -4.34
N PRO A 353 -31.95 -12.31 -3.56
CA PRO A 353 -32.63 -12.34 -2.27
C PRO A 353 -31.86 -11.53 -1.22
N LEU A 354 -32.59 -10.82 -0.38
CA LEU A 354 -32.03 -10.08 0.75
C LEU A 354 -31.61 -11.05 1.87
N ARG A 355 -30.32 -11.40 1.92
CA ARG A 355 -29.71 -12.29 2.92
C ARG A 355 -28.36 -11.73 3.38
N ALA A 356 -27.99 -11.99 4.64
CA ALA A 356 -26.73 -11.51 5.23
C ALA A 356 -25.50 -11.86 4.38
N SER A 357 -25.42 -13.10 3.87
CA SER A 357 -24.30 -13.57 3.03
C SER A 357 -24.19 -12.86 1.67
N LEU A 358 -25.23 -12.15 1.22
CA LEU A 358 -25.29 -11.48 -0.08
C LEU A 358 -25.27 -9.96 0.05
N ILE A 359 -25.19 -9.42 1.27
CA ILE A 359 -25.07 -7.98 1.52
C ILE A 359 -23.89 -7.36 0.78
N PRO A 360 -22.70 -7.98 0.73
CA PRO A 360 -21.58 -7.44 -0.04
C PRO A 360 -21.93 -7.20 -1.53
N ILE A 361 -22.66 -8.13 -2.16
CA ILE A 361 -23.14 -7.98 -3.54
C ILE A 361 -24.13 -6.82 -3.66
N ILE A 362 -25.09 -6.75 -2.73
CA ILE A 362 -26.09 -5.67 -2.70
C ILE A 362 -25.41 -4.30 -2.56
N LYS A 363 -24.43 -4.19 -1.68
CA LYS A 363 -23.66 -2.94 -1.46
C LYS A 363 -22.95 -2.51 -2.73
N ASN A 364 -22.34 -3.45 -3.45
CA ASN A 364 -21.71 -3.17 -4.74
C ASN A 364 -22.72 -2.65 -5.77
N LEU A 365 -23.87 -3.32 -5.89
CA LEU A 365 -24.95 -2.93 -6.81
C LEU A 365 -25.57 -1.56 -6.47
N ILE A 366 -25.49 -1.10 -5.22
CA ILE A 366 -25.96 0.24 -4.83
C ILE A 366 -25.02 1.34 -5.37
N THR A 367 -23.75 1.03 -5.69
CA THR A 367 -22.75 2.05 -6.05
C THR A 367 -22.94 2.70 -7.42
N THR A 368 -23.80 2.13 -8.29
CA THR A 368 -24.18 2.75 -9.55
C THR A 368 -25.70 2.89 -9.69
N PRO A 369 -26.19 4.03 -10.22
CA PRO A 369 -27.63 4.28 -10.32
C PRO A 369 -28.37 3.26 -11.20
N GLU A 370 -27.72 2.78 -12.26
CA GLU A 370 -28.30 1.80 -13.18
C GLU A 370 -28.60 0.48 -12.47
N THR A 371 -27.63 -0.09 -11.75
CA THR A 371 -27.82 -1.36 -11.03
C THR A 371 -28.77 -1.20 -9.86
N PHE A 372 -28.69 -0.06 -9.15
CA PHE A 372 -29.59 0.25 -8.06
C PHE A 372 -31.06 0.28 -8.51
N SER A 373 -31.34 0.81 -9.71
CA SER A 373 -32.70 0.88 -10.25
C SER A 373 -33.36 -0.48 -10.49
N PHE A 374 -32.56 -1.54 -10.71
CA PHE A 374 -33.04 -2.91 -10.86
C PHE A 374 -33.11 -3.68 -9.54
N LEU A 375 -32.50 -3.16 -8.47
CA LEU A 375 -32.40 -3.86 -7.21
C LEU A 375 -33.74 -3.83 -6.46
N SER A 376 -34.27 -5.01 -6.15
CA SER A 376 -35.51 -5.12 -5.38
C SER A 376 -35.21 -5.10 -3.88
N LEU A 377 -35.45 -3.95 -3.24
CA LEU A 377 -35.32 -3.79 -1.79
C LEU A 377 -36.67 -3.44 -1.12
N PRO A 378 -37.60 -4.40 -0.98
CA PRO A 378 -38.85 -4.16 -0.28
C PRO A 378 -38.62 -3.72 1.17
N THR A 379 -39.27 -2.64 1.60
CA THR A 379 -39.17 -2.14 2.97
C THR A 379 -39.57 -3.17 4.03
N THR A 380 -40.48 -4.09 3.69
CA THR A 380 -40.87 -5.23 4.54
C THR A 380 -39.70 -6.18 4.78
N SER A 381 -38.96 -6.53 3.73
CA SER A 381 -37.78 -7.40 3.81
C SER A 381 -36.64 -6.72 4.57
N LEU A 382 -36.39 -5.43 4.30
CA LEU A 382 -35.38 -4.64 5.02
C LEU A 382 -35.64 -4.61 6.53
N ARG A 383 -36.90 -4.40 6.93
CA ARG A 383 -37.28 -4.37 8.36
C ARG A 383 -37.09 -5.70 9.09
N ASN A 384 -37.07 -6.81 8.37
CA ASN A 384 -36.90 -8.14 8.93
C ASN A 384 -35.42 -8.53 9.08
N LEU A 385 -34.49 -7.73 8.54
CA LEU A 385 -33.06 -7.95 8.75
C LEU A 385 -32.68 -7.67 10.22
N PRO A 386 -31.68 -8.37 10.76
CA PRO A 386 -31.07 -7.96 12.01
C PRO A 386 -30.45 -6.56 11.85
N MET A 387 -30.29 -5.88 12.99
CA MET A 387 -29.97 -4.45 13.00
C MET A 387 -28.63 -4.14 12.34
N LEU A 388 -27.63 -5.00 12.52
CA LEU A 388 -26.32 -4.84 11.90
C LEU A 388 -26.42 -4.84 10.37
N GLU A 389 -27.05 -5.85 9.80
CA GLU A 389 -27.25 -6.02 8.36
C GLU A 389 -28.08 -4.89 7.76
N LEU A 390 -29.16 -4.48 8.43
CA LEU A 390 -29.97 -3.35 8.00
C LEU A 390 -29.12 -2.08 7.92
N PHE A 391 -28.37 -1.79 8.98
CA PHE A 391 -27.57 -0.57 9.05
C PHE A 391 -26.39 -0.59 8.07
N ASP A 392 -25.82 -1.75 7.78
CA ASP A 392 -24.76 -1.88 6.77
C ASP A 392 -25.29 -1.55 5.35
N ILE A 393 -26.47 -2.05 4.99
CA ILE A 393 -27.12 -1.66 3.73
C ILE A 393 -27.46 -0.17 3.72
N LEU A 394 -28.03 0.36 4.81
CA LEU A 394 -28.40 1.77 4.89
C LEU A 394 -27.20 2.71 4.81
N ALA A 395 -26.03 2.30 5.32
CA ALA A 395 -24.79 3.04 5.15
C ALA A 395 -24.46 3.20 3.67
N SER A 396 -24.53 2.12 2.88
CA SER A 396 -24.35 2.18 1.42
C SER A 396 -25.43 2.99 0.71
N VAL A 397 -26.71 2.85 1.10
CA VAL A 397 -27.82 3.63 0.52
C VAL A 397 -27.67 5.12 0.79
N SER A 398 -27.19 5.51 1.97
CA SER A 398 -26.97 6.93 2.31
C SER A 398 -25.76 7.56 1.61
N ALA A 399 -24.85 6.76 1.04
CA ALA A 399 -23.60 7.24 0.49
C ALA A 399 -23.73 7.93 -0.88
N PHE A 400 -24.83 7.66 -1.62
CA PHE A 400 -25.06 8.21 -2.96
C PHE A 400 -26.37 8.98 -3.02
N GLU A 401 -26.44 9.99 -3.90
CA GLU A 401 -27.59 10.90 -3.98
C GLU A 401 -28.89 10.18 -4.36
N TYR A 402 -28.88 9.37 -5.42
CA TYR A 402 -30.06 8.67 -5.92
C TYR A 402 -30.64 7.68 -4.91
N SER A 403 -29.79 6.94 -4.20
CA SER A 403 -30.22 5.96 -3.20
C SER A 403 -30.62 6.63 -1.88
N SER A 404 -29.99 7.77 -1.53
CA SER A 404 -30.42 8.61 -0.40
C SER A 404 -31.83 9.17 -0.62
N GLN A 405 -32.17 9.58 -1.85
CA GLN A 405 -33.52 10.05 -2.17
C GLN A 405 -34.57 8.95 -1.96
N VAL A 406 -34.29 7.71 -2.35
CA VAL A 406 -35.17 6.56 -2.07
C VAL A 406 -35.35 6.37 -0.56
N LEU A 407 -34.27 6.43 0.21
CA LEU A 407 -34.35 6.33 1.68
C LEU A 407 -35.24 7.43 2.29
N LEU A 408 -35.07 8.69 1.86
CA LEU A 408 -35.77 9.85 2.40
C LEU A 408 -37.26 9.90 2.00
N HIS A 409 -37.59 9.50 0.78
CA HIS A 409 -38.91 9.70 0.19
C HIS A 409 -39.74 8.43 0.07
N GLU A 410 -39.12 7.29 -0.22
CA GLU A 410 -39.81 6.02 -0.47
C GLU A 410 -39.80 5.09 0.74
N TRP A 411 -38.81 5.21 1.63
CA TRP A 411 -38.67 4.36 2.82
C TRP A 411 -38.87 5.10 4.16
N PRO A 412 -39.97 5.86 4.35
CA PRO A 412 -40.18 6.64 5.58
C PRO A 412 -40.28 5.76 6.84
N SER A 413 -40.71 4.51 6.70
CA SER A 413 -40.81 3.55 7.80
C SER A 413 -39.43 3.08 8.29
N ILE A 414 -38.45 3.02 7.39
CA ILE A 414 -37.04 2.73 7.72
C ILE A 414 -36.40 3.97 8.35
N MET A 415 -36.64 5.16 7.79
CA MET A 415 -36.15 6.42 8.37
C MET A 415 -36.64 6.65 9.80
N ARG A 416 -37.91 6.33 10.10
CA ARG A 416 -38.40 6.37 11.49
C ARG A 416 -37.65 5.42 12.42
N ASN A 417 -37.41 4.18 11.97
CA ASN A 417 -36.67 3.20 12.77
C ASN A 417 -35.21 3.64 12.99
N LEU A 418 -34.56 4.18 11.96
CA LEU A 418 -33.20 4.72 12.04
C LEU A 418 -33.11 5.85 13.07
N LEU A 419 -34.12 6.73 13.10
CA LEU A 419 -34.18 7.91 13.95
C LEU A 419 -34.84 7.66 15.31
N ASP A 420 -35.20 6.42 15.63
CA ASP A 420 -35.77 6.08 16.92
C ASP A 420 -34.71 6.20 18.03
N GLU A 421 -35.04 6.98 19.06
CA GLU A 421 -34.21 7.27 20.23
C GLU A 421 -34.45 6.28 21.38
N ASN A 422 -35.52 5.48 21.27
CA ASN A 422 -35.88 4.47 22.25
C ASN A 422 -35.12 3.15 22.05
N VAL A 423 -34.50 2.97 20.89
CA VAL A 423 -33.69 1.80 20.58
C VAL A 423 -32.31 1.97 21.23
N SER A 424 -32.09 1.22 22.32
CA SER A 424 -30.79 1.16 22.98
C SER A 424 -29.81 0.32 22.15
N ILE A 425 -28.94 0.97 21.39
CA ILE A 425 -27.88 0.31 20.62
C ILE A 425 -26.68 0.03 21.54
N THR A 426 -26.48 -1.25 21.87
CA THR A 426 -25.34 -1.71 22.68
C THR A 426 -24.13 -2.08 21.82
N GLU A 427 -24.36 -2.48 20.57
CA GLU A 427 -23.30 -2.90 19.64
C GLU A 427 -22.54 -1.70 19.07
N PRO A 428 -21.21 -1.61 19.27
CA PRO A 428 -20.41 -0.48 18.79
C PRO A 428 -20.46 -0.30 17.27
N GLU A 429 -20.53 -1.40 16.52
CA GLU A 429 -20.56 -1.40 15.06
C GLU A 429 -21.85 -0.80 14.51
N VAL A 430 -23.00 -1.20 15.05
CA VAL A 430 -24.30 -0.59 14.71
C VAL A 430 -24.31 0.90 15.03
N ARG A 431 -23.69 1.31 16.14
CA ARG A 431 -23.56 2.72 16.52
C ARG A 431 -22.71 3.49 15.51
N PHE A 432 -21.60 2.90 15.07
CA PHE A 432 -20.74 3.47 14.04
C PHE A 432 -21.48 3.63 12.71
N LEU A 433 -22.16 2.58 12.24
CA LEU A 433 -22.96 2.63 11.01
C LEU A 433 -24.10 3.65 11.11
N LYS A 434 -24.82 3.70 12.24
CA LYS A 434 -25.86 4.73 12.48
C LYS A 434 -25.29 6.13 12.35
N ARG A 435 -24.12 6.38 12.94
CA ARG A 435 -23.45 7.67 12.83
C ARG A 435 -23.07 7.98 11.38
N GLN A 436 -22.46 7.03 10.68
CA GLN A 436 -22.07 7.19 9.27
C GLN A 436 -23.28 7.53 8.38
N ILE A 437 -24.40 6.83 8.54
CA ILE A 437 -25.65 7.11 7.80
C ILE A 437 -26.10 8.55 8.03
N LEU A 438 -26.13 9.00 9.29
CA LEU A 438 -26.56 10.36 9.63
C LEU A 438 -25.58 11.41 9.11
N GLU A 439 -24.27 11.16 9.19
CA GLU A 439 -23.24 12.05 8.64
C GLU A 439 -23.38 12.20 7.13
N ASN A 440 -23.61 11.10 6.40
CA ASN A 440 -23.87 11.13 4.97
C ASN A 440 -25.13 11.95 4.65
N LEU A 441 -26.24 11.71 5.35
CA LEU A 441 -27.47 12.46 5.14
C LEU A 441 -27.32 13.96 5.49
N LEU A 442 -26.51 14.31 6.49
CA LEU A 442 -26.28 15.70 6.89
C LEU A 442 -25.47 16.51 5.86
N GLN A 443 -24.87 15.86 4.85
CA GLN A 443 -24.27 16.56 3.72
C GLN A 443 -25.34 17.25 2.84
N TYR A 444 -26.58 16.76 2.87
CA TYR A 444 -27.69 17.37 2.15
C TYR A 444 -28.26 18.58 2.89
N ASN A 445 -28.74 19.56 2.12
CA ASN A 445 -29.36 20.76 2.68
C ASN A 445 -30.75 20.46 3.30
N ALA A 446 -31.27 21.42 4.06
CA ALA A 446 -32.57 21.26 4.75
C ALA A 446 -33.74 21.03 3.79
N SER A 447 -33.69 21.56 2.55
CA SER A 447 -34.74 21.35 1.55
C SER A 447 -34.80 19.90 1.06
N VAL A 448 -33.65 19.24 0.85
CA VAL A 448 -33.60 17.83 0.44
C VAL A 448 -33.99 16.92 1.60
N LEU A 449 -33.51 17.22 2.81
CA LEU A 449 -33.86 16.44 4.01
C LEU A 449 -35.33 16.57 4.43
N GLY A 450 -35.99 17.69 4.07
CA GLY A 450 -37.39 17.94 4.35
C GLY A 450 -37.74 17.73 5.83
N ILE A 451 -38.76 16.90 6.08
CA ILE A 451 -39.27 16.60 7.43
C ILE A 451 -38.23 15.94 8.36
N TRP A 452 -37.18 15.34 7.79
CA TRP A 452 -36.18 14.59 8.55
C TRP A 452 -35.07 15.49 9.12
N SER A 453 -34.88 16.71 8.60
CA SER A 453 -33.71 17.54 8.89
C SER A 453 -33.48 17.77 10.39
N THR A 454 -34.52 18.15 11.13
CA THR A 454 -34.45 18.43 12.57
C THR A 454 -34.10 17.17 13.37
N GLN A 455 -34.76 16.05 13.03
CA GLN A 455 -34.60 14.80 13.75
C GLN A 455 -33.22 14.16 13.52
N ILE A 456 -32.72 14.18 12.28
CA ILE A 456 -31.37 13.70 11.93
C ILE A 456 -30.32 14.48 12.74
N LYS A 457 -30.41 15.82 12.77
CA LYS A 457 -29.49 16.67 13.54
C LYS A 457 -29.53 16.36 15.03
N ARG A 458 -30.73 16.11 15.59
CA ARG A 458 -30.91 15.78 17.00
C ARG A 458 -30.24 14.44 17.34
N VAL A 459 -30.64 13.37 16.66
CA VAL A 459 -30.12 12.01 16.89
C VAL A 459 -28.61 11.96 16.68
N HIS A 460 -28.08 12.64 15.66
CA HIS A 460 -26.63 12.73 15.42
C HIS A 460 -25.88 13.40 16.58
N ARG A 461 -26.40 14.53 17.11
CA ARG A 461 -25.79 15.19 18.27
C ARG A 461 -25.83 14.32 19.51
N GLU A 462 -26.91 13.58 19.75
CA GLU A 462 -27.01 12.65 20.88
C GLU A 462 -25.98 11.52 20.77
N LEU A 463 -25.78 10.98 19.56
CA LEU A 463 -24.78 9.95 19.30
C LEU A 463 -23.35 10.41 19.59
N ILE A 464 -23.00 11.65 19.22
CA ILE A 464 -21.66 12.21 19.45
C ILE A 464 -21.46 12.65 20.90
N SER A 465 -22.45 13.33 21.48
CA SER A 465 -22.32 13.93 22.81
C SER A 465 -22.54 12.94 23.97
N GLY A 466 -23.14 11.79 23.70
CA GLY A 466 -23.49 10.79 24.72
C GLY A 466 -24.58 11.23 25.70
N LYS A 467 -25.20 12.40 25.48
CA LYS A 467 -26.29 12.94 26.31
C LYS A 467 -27.58 12.97 25.49
N ARG A 468 -28.67 12.44 26.05
CA ARG A 468 -30.02 12.63 25.49
C ARG A 468 -30.36 14.11 25.56
N LEU A 469 -30.78 14.70 24.45
CA LEU A 469 -31.22 16.07 24.38
C LEU A 469 -32.72 16.09 24.73
N GLU A 470 -33.11 16.93 25.69
CA GLU A 470 -34.53 17.08 26.03
C GLU A 470 -35.29 17.60 24.78
N ALA A 471 -36.41 16.95 24.46
CA ALA A 471 -37.23 17.33 23.33
C ALA A 471 -37.75 18.76 23.52
N GLN A 472 -37.41 19.68 22.61
CA GLN A 472 -38.07 20.98 22.57
C GLN A 472 -39.52 20.79 22.07
N PRO A 473 -40.53 21.34 22.78
CA PRO A 473 -41.90 21.31 22.29
C PRO A 473 -41.99 22.12 21.00
N VAL A 474 -42.65 21.54 20.00
CA VAL A 474 -43.04 22.25 18.78
C VAL A 474 -43.98 23.37 19.21
N LEU A 475 -43.53 24.62 19.11
CA LEU A 475 -44.40 25.79 19.23
C LEU A 475 -45.40 25.71 18.07
N GLY A 476 -46.63 25.32 18.39
CA GLY A 476 -47.75 25.47 17.49
C GLY A 476 -47.93 26.94 17.14
N ASP A 477 -48.15 27.20 15.86
CA ASP A 477 -48.52 28.49 15.32
C ASP A 477 -49.62 29.15 16.15
N SER A 478 -49.27 30.25 16.84
CA SER A 478 -50.26 31.23 17.26
C SER A 478 -50.56 32.13 16.07
N VAL A 479 -51.55 31.73 15.27
CA VAL A 479 -52.29 32.63 14.38
C VAL A 479 -53.57 33.05 15.09
N SER A 480 -53.72 34.37 15.24
CA SER A 480 -54.84 35.17 15.78
C SER A 480 -55.18 35.04 17.27
#